data_AF-A0A1I1Z6Z1-F1
#
_entry.id   AF-A0A1I1Z6Z1-F1
#
_cell.length_a   1.000
_cell.length_b   1.000
_cell.length_c   1.000
_cell.angle_alpha   90.00
_cell.angle_beta   90.00
_cell.angle_gamma   90.00
#
_symmetry.space_group_name_H-M   'P 1'
#
loop_
_entity.id
_entity.type
_entity.pdbx_description
1 polymer ?
#
loop_
_entity_poly.entity_id
_entity_poly.type
_entity_poly.pdbx_seq_one_letter_code
_entity_poly.pdbx_strand_id
1 'polypeptide(L)'
;MDARTTDPSASSPAPTRAARRKIARTRQGQEPATTEPGPPVPPAALPVTGPQPPISAPAPAPGATPAPGPVPVLPPGFEAAQPPVPPLPPGPAPVPDAAPVPDPAPASATPPTTTAAAGGTEPSADALLIRRTMAEVEPVADKTVSYFYALLFIHHPELRELFPAAMDSQRDRLVKALLTAAEHIDDPAALGDYLSHLGRGHRKYGTRPEHYPAVGEALLGALARYASAVWAPQTEAAWSRAYAAISRIMIDAAAEDERHTPPWWQAEIVSHDLRTPDVAVITLRTDQPYSFLAGQYTTVETPWWPRIWRHYSFAAAPADDGLLTFHVRAVPAGWVSNALVGRARPGDVVRLGPPSGSMVVDHDSDDGMLCLGGGTGIAPIKALVEDVARHGRRRAVEVFYGARRTGDLYDLDTMLRMQREHSWLSVRTVVADTPADALTGPLPDAVRAHGPWEAYDAYLSGPPGMIRSSVDTLVRIGMPSHRIRHDLVRELVAAGD
;
A
#
# COMPACT_ATOMS: atom_id res chain seq x y z
N MET A 1 13.69 86.00 -24.69
CA MET A 1 12.36 85.39 -24.91
C MET A 1 12.28 84.16 -24.02
N ASP A 2 11.95 84.26 -22.72
CA ASP A 2 11.10 85.24 -21.99
C ASP A 2 9.61 85.19 -22.37
N ALA A 3 8.65 85.20 -21.42
CA ALA A 3 8.79 85.17 -19.95
C ALA A 3 7.48 84.93 -19.15
N ARG A 4 7.61 84.22 -18.01
CA ARG A 4 6.90 84.42 -16.69
C ARG A 4 5.36 84.22 -16.72
N THR A 5 4.57 84.21 -15.63
CA THR A 5 4.65 84.63 -14.20
C THR A 5 3.47 83.89 -13.48
N THR A 6 3.44 83.42 -12.21
CA THR A 6 4.35 83.45 -11.03
C THR A 6 3.94 82.38 -9.98
N ASP A 7 4.80 82.14 -8.98
CA ASP A 7 4.54 81.48 -7.66
C ASP A 7 4.67 82.58 -6.54
N PRO A 8 4.61 82.41 -5.19
CA PRO A 8 4.53 81.18 -4.37
C PRO A 8 3.68 81.24 -3.05
N SER A 9 3.92 80.27 -2.15
CA SER A 9 3.79 80.33 -0.66
C SER A 9 2.40 80.07 0.00
N ALA A 10 2.27 79.34 1.14
CA ALA A 10 3.15 78.41 1.87
C ALA A 10 2.39 77.72 3.04
N SER A 11 3.10 76.84 3.78
CA SER A 11 2.91 76.46 5.19
C SER A 11 2.12 75.18 5.55
N SER A 12 2.78 74.36 6.37
CA SER A 12 2.25 73.31 7.26
C SER A 12 3.02 73.44 8.58
N PRO A 13 2.39 73.25 9.75
CA PRO A 13 2.71 72.02 10.50
C PRO A 13 1.57 71.48 11.40
N ALA A 14 1.76 70.26 11.92
CA ALA A 14 0.97 69.69 13.02
C ALA A 14 1.70 69.79 14.38
N PRO A 15 0.97 69.75 15.52
CA PRO A 15 1.56 69.18 16.74
C PRO A 15 0.62 68.38 17.67
N THR A 16 1.04 67.14 17.98
CA THR A 16 1.36 66.68 19.36
C THR A 16 0.28 66.61 20.47
N ARG A 17 -0.24 65.37 20.70
CA ARG A 17 -0.25 64.60 21.99
C ARG A 17 -0.49 65.33 23.33
N ALA A 18 -1.52 64.93 24.13
CA ALA A 18 -1.41 64.39 25.53
C ALA A 18 -2.70 64.28 26.40
N ALA A 19 -2.82 63.13 27.09
CA ALA A 19 -3.17 62.92 28.53
C ALA A 19 -4.49 63.39 29.23
N ARG A 20 -5.30 62.38 29.62
CA ARG A 20 -5.82 62.06 30.98
C ARG A 20 -6.12 63.19 32.02
N ARG A 21 -7.38 63.25 32.51
CA ARG A 21 -7.80 62.98 33.92
C ARG A 21 -9.34 63.05 34.09
N LYS A 22 -9.98 62.04 34.70
CA LYS A 22 -10.48 61.99 36.10
C LYS A 22 -11.34 63.18 36.58
N ILE A 23 -12.61 62.91 36.88
CA ILE A 23 -13.40 63.54 37.95
C ILE A 23 -13.87 62.42 38.90
N ALA A 24 -13.97 62.69 40.22
CA ALA A 24 -14.43 61.72 41.22
C ALA A 24 -14.90 62.40 42.53
N ARG A 25 -15.90 61.81 43.21
CA ARG A 25 -16.22 61.85 44.66
C ARG A 25 -17.29 60.75 44.90
N THR A 26 -17.16 59.76 45.81
CA THR A 26 -17.10 59.73 47.31
C THR A 26 -18.26 60.47 48.00
N ARG A 27 -18.82 60.01 49.15
CA ARG A 27 -18.49 58.97 50.18
C ARG A 27 -19.84 58.54 50.86
N GLN A 28 -20.05 57.56 51.77
CA GLN A 28 -19.23 56.59 52.55
C GLN A 28 -20.15 55.48 53.13
N GLY A 29 -19.62 54.27 53.39
CA GLY A 29 -20.08 53.36 54.48
C GLY A 29 -20.67 51.99 54.04
N GLN A 30 -20.56 50.91 54.82
CA GLN A 30 -19.68 50.60 55.96
C GLN A 30 -19.62 49.05 56.16
N GLU A 31 -18.51 48.52 56.66
CA GLU A 31 -18.21 47.07 56.83
C GLU A 31 -18.88 46.46 58.09
N PRO A 32 -19.03 45.11 58.21
CA PRO A 32 -17.89 44.21 58.45
C PRO A 32 -17.91 42.88 57.64
N ALA A 33 -16.84 42.08 57.80
CA ALA A 33 -16.55 40.88 56.99
C ALA A 33 -17.02 39.54 57.60
N THR A 34 -17.22 38.55 56.72
CA THR A 34 -17.25 37.11 57.02
C THR A 34 -16.49 36.33 55.95
N THR A 35 -15.86 35.21 56.35
CA THR A 35 -14.94 34.41 55.52
C THR A 35 -15.58 33.07 55.16
N GLU A 36 -15.54 32.65 53.89
CA GLU A 36 -15.60 31.23 53.49
C GLU A 36 -15.08 31.01 52.03
N PRO A 37 -14.91 29.77 51.49
CA PRO A 37 -13.55 29.29 51.23
C PRO A 37 -13.23 28.93 49.76
N GLY A 38 -11.96 28.61 49.50
CA GLY A 38 -11.48 28.12 48.20
C GLY A 38 -11.68 26.61 47.96
N PRO A 39 -11.51 26.14 46.71
CA PRO A 39 -11.74 24.74 46.32
C PRO A 39 -10.69 23.77 46.91
N PRO A 40 -11.02 22.47 47.05
CA PRO A 40 -10.25 21.52 47.85
C PRO A 40 -8.98 20.98 47.18
N VAL A 41 -7.96 20.72 47.99
CA VAL A 41 -6.75 19.95 47.64
C VAL A 41 -7.05 18.45 47.85
N PRO A 42 -6.69 17.55 46.91
CA PRO A 42 -6.89 16.11 47.08
C PRO A 42 -5.95 15.53 48.16
N PRO A 43 -6.39 14.54 48.94
CA PRO A 43 -5.61 13.98 50.05
C PRO A 43 -4.45 13.11 49.56
N ALA A 44 -3.36 13.07 50.34
CA ALA A 44 -2.24 12.17 50.12
C ALA A 44 -2.66 10.71 50.39
N ALA A 45 -2.38 9.81 49.44
CA ALA A 45 -2.66 8.39 49.57
C ALA A 45 -1.62 7.69 50.46
N LEU A 46 -2.08 6.78 51.32
CA LEU A 46 -1.22 5.85 52.05
C LEU A 46 -0.57 4.84 51.07
N PRO A 47 0.61 4.28 51.40
CA PRO A 47 1.34 3.39 50.50
C PRO A 47 0.61 2.06 50.29
N VAL A 48 -0.07 1.91 49.16
CA VAL A 48 -0.61 0.63 48.70
C VAL A 48 0.52 -0.20 48.08
N THR A 49 0.81 -1.35 48.68
CA THR A 49 1.80 -2.31 48.16
C THR A 49 1.28 -2.96 46.88
N GLY A 50 1.76 -2.51 45.72
CA GLY A 50 1.60 -3.23 44.47
C GLY A 50 2.38 -4.56 44.47
N PRO A 51 1.97 -5.56 43.68
CA PRO A 51 2.71 -6.82 43.55
C PRO A 51 4.10 -6.54 42.96
N GLN A 52 5.13 -7.17 43.53
CA GLN A 52 6.50 -7.03 43.02
C GLN A 52 6.67 -7.75 41.67
N PRO A 53 7.58 -7.26 40.80
CA PRO A 53 7.98 -8.02 39.62
C PRO A 53 8.60 -9.36 40.03
N PRO A 54 8.39 -10.44 39.24
CA PRO A 54 8.95 -11.75 39.56
C PRO A 54 10.48 -11.71 39.53
N ILE A 55 11.10 -12.08 40.66
CA ILE A 55 12.56 -12.18 40.79
C ILE A 55 13.05 -13.30 39.86
N SER A 56 14.00 -12.99 38.97
CA SER A 56 14.62 -13.97 38.08
C SER A 56 15.35 -15.06 38.88
N ALA A 57 14.85 -16.29 38.83
CA ALA A 57 15.56 -17.44 39.38
C ALA A 57 16.79 -17.78 38.51
N PRO A 58 17.93 -18.19 39.09
CA PRO A 58 19.11 -18.58 38.34
C PRO A 58 18.91 -19.89 37.55
N ALA A 59 19.58 -20.00 36.42
CA ALA A 59 19.45 -21.17 35.53
C ALA A 59 20.01 -22.46 36.15
N PRO A 60 19.34 -23.62 35.96
CA PRO A 60 19.85 -24.92 36.39
C PRO A 60 20.96 -25.43 35.46
N ALA A 61 21.94 -26.13 36.04
CA ALA A 61 22.95 -26.88 35.28
C ALA A 61 22.34 -28.14 34.63
N PRO A 62 22.90 -28.64 33.50
CA PRO A 62 22.29 -29.73 32.74
C PRO A 62 22.52 -31.12 33.37
N GLY A 63 21.50 -31.98 33.31
CA GLY A 63 21.67 -33.43 33.51
C GLY A 63 20.65 -34.17 34.39
N ALA A 64 19.38 -34.23 33.98
CA ALA A 64 18.42 -35.21 34.51
C ALA A 64 17.28 -35.49 33.51
N THR A 65 17.04 -36.76 33.18
CA THR A 65 15.97 -37.18 32.25
C THR A 65 14.72 -37.60 33.04
N PRO A 66 13.54 -36.99 32.82
CA PRO A 66 12.29 -37.45 33.44
C PRO A 66 11.73 -38.72 32.78
N ALA A 67 11.16 -39.62 33.59
CA ALA A 67 10.41 -40.79 33.12
C ALA A 67 8.96 -40.41 32.72
N PRO A 68 8.29 -41.18 31.83
CA PRO A 68 6.94 -40.87 31.37
C PRO A 68 5.87 -41.04 32.47
N GLY A 69 4.96 -40.07 32.57
CA GLY A 69 3.77 -40.13 33.43
C GLY A 69 2.61 -40.93 32.82
N PRO A 70 1.59 -41.28 33.62
CA PRO A 70 0.48 -42.14 33.20
C PRO A 70 -0.52 -41.44 32.26
N VAL A 71 -1.13 -42.24 31.37
CA VAL A 71 -2.13 -41.78 30.40
C VAL A 71 -3.53 -41.68 31.04
N PRO A 72 -4.29 -40.58 30.84
CA PRO A 72 -5.67 -40.49 31.31
C PRO A 72 -6.63 -41.42 30.55
N VAL A 73 -7.57 -42.03 31.28
CA VAL A 73 -8.67 -42.83 30.70
C VAL A 73 -9.93 -41.96 30.61
N LEU A 74 -10.59 -41.96 29.45
CA LEU A 74 -11.85 -41.26 29.21
C LEU A 74 -13.06 -42.09 29.69
N PRO A 75 -14.11 -41.46 30.27
CA PRO A 75 -15.36 -42.13 30.58
C PRO A 75 -16.20 -42.38 29.31
N PRO A 76 -17.03 -43.44 29.28
CA PRO A 76 -17.88 -43.75 28.12
C PRO A 76 -19.19 -42.94 28.13
N GLY A 77 -19.71 -42.65 26.94
CA GLY A 77 -21.13 -42.31 26.75
C GLY A 77 -21.46 -40.86 26.39
N PHE A 78 -21.17 -40.45 25.16
CA PHE A 78 -22.07 -39.60 24.38
C PHE A 78 -21.91 -39.94 22.89
N GLU A 79 -23.01 -40.31 22.23
CA GLU A 79 -23.02 -40.76 20.84
C GLU A 79 -23.11 -39.55 19.90
N ALA A 80 -22.04 -39.30 19.13
CA ALA A 80 -21.96 -38.16 18.24
C ALA A 80 -22.70 -38.42 16.92
N ALA A 81 -23.90 -37.84 16.78
CA ALA A 81 -24.68 -37.91 15.55
C ALA A 81 -23.90 -37.29 14.37
N GLN A 82 -23.89 -37.97 13.22
CA GLN A 82 -23.22 -37.50 12.02
C GLN A 82 -24.00 -36.32 11.38
N PRO A 83 -23.32 -35.25 10.92
CA PRO A 83 -23.95 -34.23 10.11
C PRO A 83 -24.32 -34.80 8.72
N PRO A 84 -25.45 -34.38 8.11
CA PRO A 84 -25.89 -34.92 6.83
C PRO A 84 -24.97 -34.50 5.66
N VAL A 85 -24.72 -35.42 4.75
CA VAL A 85 -23.94 -35.20 3.53
C VAL A 85 -24.78 -34.38 2.52
N PRO A 86 -24.24 -33.30 1.92
CA PRO A 86 -24.96 -32.54 0.88
C PRO A 86 -25.05 -33.36 -0.43
N PRO A 87 -26.14 -33.18 -1.21
CA PRO A 87 -26.33 -33.92 -2.46
C PRO A 87 -25.32 -33.49 -3.55
N LEU A 88 -24.95 -34.46 -4.40
CA LEU A 88 -24.12 -34.24 -5.58
C LEU A 88 -24.82 -33.35 -6.62
N PRO A 89 -24.08 -32.50 -7.37
CA PRO A 89 -24.64 -31.78 -8.51
C PRO A 89 -25.01 -32.76 -9.65
N PRO A 90 -26.00 -32.42 -10.50
CA PRO A 90 -26.36 -33.24 -11.65
C PRO A 90 -25.22 -33.29 -12.68
N GLY A 91 -25.01 -34.46 -13.28
CA GLY A 91 -24.05 -34.66 -14.36
C GLY A 91 -24.46 -33.95 -15.67
N PRO A 92 -23.52 -33.73 -16.60
CA PRO A 92 -23.80 -33.07 -17.87
C PRO A 92 -24.75 -33.89 -18.76
N ALA A 93 -25.64 -33.19 -19.47
CA ALA A 93 -26.55 -33.77 -20.45
C ALA A 93 -25.81 -34.29 -21.69
N PRO A 94 -26.35 -35.30 -22.41
CA PRO A 94 -25.68 -35.89 -23.56
C PRO A 94 -25.62 -34.95 -24.77
N VAL A 95 -24.50 -35.01 -25.49
CA VAL A 95 -24.30 -34.32 -26.78
C VAL A 95 -24.78 -35.25 -27.92
N PRO A 96 -25.62 -34.78 -28.86
CA PRO A 96 -26.08 -35.58 -30.00
C PRO A 96 -25.01 -35.71 -31.12
N ASP A 97 -25.24 -36.66 -32.02
CA ASP A 97 -24.30 -37.17 -33.02
C ASP A 97 -23.73 -36.18 -34.06
N ALA A 98 -22.60 -36.59 -34.66
CA ALA A 98 -21.84 -35.82 -35.65
C ALA A 98 -22.00 -36.34 -37.09
N ALA A 99 -22.00 -35.43 -38.07
CA ALA A 99 -21.79 -35.68 -39.50
C ALA A 99 -21.49 -34.37 -40.25
N PRO A 100 -20.84 -34.39 -41.43
CA PRO A 100 -19.62 -35.13 -41.76
C PRO A 100 -18.52 -34.21 -42.36
N VAL A 101 -17.35 -34.78 -42.66
CA VAL A 101 -16.17 -34.06 -43.23
C VAL A 101 -16.29 -33.87 -44.76
N PRO A 102 -15.85 -32.74 -45.33
CA PRO A 102 -15.45 -32.59 -46.73
C PRO A 102 -13.92 -32.69 -46.93
N ASP A 103 -13.49 -33.31 -48.04
CA ASP A 103 -12.08 -33.57 -48.39
C ASP A 103 -11.31 -32.35 -48.98
N PRO A 104 -9.96 -32.41 -49.10
CA PRO A 104 -9.10 -31.21 -49.24
C PRO A 104 -8.58 -30.90 -50.66
N ALA A 105 -7.69 -29.88 -50.72
CA ALA A 105 -6.78 -29.46 -51.82
C ALA A 105 -7.38 -28.50 -52.89
N PRO A 106 -6.55 -27.72 -53.64
CA PRO A 106 -5.07 -27.70 -53.70
C PRO A 106 -4.40 -26.37 -53.28
N ALA A 107 -3.07 -26.33 -53.34
CA ALA A 107 -2.22 -25.23 -52.88
C ALA A 107 -2.05 -24.05 -53.88
N SER A 108 -1.59 -22.88 -53.39
CA SER A 108 -1.05 -21.81 -54.23
C SER A 108 -0.04 -20.90 -53.48
N ALA A 109 1.14 -20.76 -54.10
CA ALA A 109 2.24 -19.79 -53.95
C ALA A 109 2.34 -18.83 -52.74
N THR A 110 3.52 -18.86 -52.09
CA THR A 110 4.04 -17.86 -51.14
C THR A 110 4.58 -16.60 -51.85
N PRO A 111 4.37 -15.38 -51.31
CA PRO A 111 5.23 -14.21 -51.54
C PRO A 111 6.43 -14.22 -50.56
N PRO A 112 7.53 -13.50 -50.85
CA PRO A 112 8.80 -13.68 -50.14
C PRO A 112 8.85 -13.02 -48.75
N THR A 113 9.45 -13.75 -47.81
CA THR A 113 9.77 -13.34 -46.44
C THR A 113 10.66 -12.09 -46.41
N THR A 114 10.16 -11.00 -45.82
CA THR A 114 11.01 -9.93 -45.27
C THR A 114 10.99 -10.04 -43.75
N THR A 115 11.84 -10.89 -43.19
CA THR A 115 12.07 -10.92 -41.73
C THR A 115 12.83 -9.66 -41.38
N ALA A 116 12.13 -8.68 -40.79
CA ALA A 116 12.80 -7.60 -40.09
C ALA A 116 13.63 -8.21 -38.95
N ALA A 117 14.95 -8.00 -38.99
CA ALA A 117 15.86 -8.58 -38.03
C ALA A 117 15.72 -7.91 -36.65
N ALA A 118 14.86 -8.48 -35.80
CA ALA A 118 14.91 -8.21 -34.38
C ALA A 118 16.26 -8.71 -33.83
N GLY A 119 17.02 -7.83 -33.20
CA GLY A 119 18.36 -8.13 -32.66
C GLY A 119 18.30 -8.98 -31.39
N GLY A 120 17.89 -10.24 -31.52
CA GLY A 120 17.94 -11.21 -30.42
C GLY A 120 19.37 -11.69 -30.19
N THR A 121 19.96 -11.35 -29.05
CA THR A 121 21.16 -12.02 -28.53
C THR A 121 20.85 -13.50 -28.35
N GLU A 122 21.75 -14.41 -28.77
CA GLU A 122 21.55 -15.84 -28.49
C GLU A 122 21.55 -16.10 -26.98
N PRO A 123 20.63 -16.92 -26.45
CA PRO A 123 20.49 -17.15 -25.02
C PRO A 123 21.74 -17.83 -24.45
N SER A 124 22.20 -17.33 -23.31
CA SER A 124 23.42 -17.83 -22.68
C SER A 124 23.30 -19.31 -22.27
N ALA A 125 24.43 -20.02 -22.20
CA ALA A 125 24.46 -21.43 -21.81
C ALA A 125 23.82 -21.66 -20.41
N ASP A 126 24.03 -20.72 -19.49
CA ASP A 126 23.41 -20.75 -18.16
C ASP A 126 21.90 -20.47 -18.23
N ALA A 127 21.45 -19.50 -19.04
CA ALA A 127 20.03 -19.25 -19.27
C ALA A 127 19.30 -20.47 -19.88
N LEU A 128 19.94 -21.20 -20.80
CA LEU A 128 19.39 -22.44 -21.37
C LEU A 128 19.23 -23.54 -20.32
N LEU A 129 20.16 -23.68 -19.37
CA LEU A 129 20.06 -24.64 -18.26
C LEU A 129 18.98 -24.22 -17.25
N ILE A 130 18.94 -22.93 -16.90
CA ILE A 130 18.00 -22.36 -15.93
C ILE A 130 16.56 -22.43 -16.45
N ARG A 131 16.30 -22.02 -17.70
CA ARG A 131 14.96 -22.14 -18.32
C ARG A 131 14.49 -23.58 -18.44
N ARG A 132 15.39 -24.54 -18.74
CA ARG A 132 15.07 -25.99 -18.72
C ARG A 132 14.68 -26.47 -17.31
N THR A 133 15.39 -26.01 -16.28
CA THR A 133 15.06 -26.31 -14.88
C THR A 133 13.67 -25.78 -14.54
N MET A 134 13.38 -24.52 -14.88
CA MET A 134 12.08 -23.91 -14.60
C MET A 134 10.93 -24.62 -15.32
N ALA A 135 11.13 -25.10 -16.56
CA ALA A 135 10.11 -25.85 -17.29
C ALA A 135 9.78 -27.23 -16.66
N GLU A 136 10.71 -27.87 -15.95
CA GLU A 136 10.42 -29.09 -15.16
C GLU A 136 9.77 -28.75 -13.81
N VAL A 137 10.13 -27.60 -13.22
CA VAL A 137 9.65 -27.15 -11.90
C VAL A 137 8.27 -26.51 -11.94
N GLU A 138 7.90 -25.79 -12.99
CA GLU A 138 6.64 -25.02 -13.09
C GLU A 138 5.38 -25.88 -12.81
N PRO A 139 5.20 -27.09 -13.39
CA PRO A 139 4.07 -27.96 -13.09
C PRO A 139 4.02 -28.50 -11.64
N VAL A 140 5.08 -28.29 -10.85
CA VAL A 140 5.24 -28.74 -9.46
C VAL A 140 5.72 -27.63 -8.52
N ALA A 141 5.53 -26.36 -8.89
CA ALA A 141 6.10 -25.21 -8.20
C ALA A 141 5.73 -25.18 -6.70
N ASP A 142 4.46 -25.43 -6.35
CA ASP A 142 3.96 -25.49 -4.97
C ASP A 142 4.72 -26.50 -4.10
N LYS A 143 5.08 -27.66 -4.67
CA LYS A 143 5.82 -28.72 -3.98
C LYS A 143 7.27 -28.31 -3.78
N THR A 144 7.88 -27.76 -4.84
CA THR A 144 9.26 -27.26 -4.83
C THR A 144 9.45 -26.15 -3.80
N VAL A 145 8.55 -25.16 -3.77
CA VAL A 145 8.59 -24.05 -2.82
C VAL A 145 8.18 -24.47 -1.39
N SER A 146 7.26 -25.43 -1.25
CA SER A 146 6.98 -26.01 0.09
C SER A 146 8.19 -26.77 0.65
N TYR A 147 8.93 -27.49 -0.19
CA TYR A 147 10.15 -28.19 0.19
C TYR A 147 11.30 -27.21 0.48
N PHE A 148 11.47 -26.16 -0.33
CA PHE A 148 12.40 -25.04 -0.05
C PHE A 148 12.19 -24.47 1.35
N TYR A 149 10.96 -24.08 1.72
CA TYR A 149 10.69 -23.50 3.04
C TYR A 149 10.86 -24.53 4.17
N ALA A 150 10.55 -25.81 3.93
CA ALA A 150 10.83 -26.86 4.90
C ALA A 150 12.33 -27.03 5.13
N LEU A 151 13.12 -27.13 4.06
CA LEU A 151 14.58 -27.27 4.09
C LEU A 151 15.23 -26.06 4.78
N LEU A 152 14.81 -24.84 4.41
CA LEU A 152 15.28 -23.59 5.03
C LEU A 152 15.02 -23.57 6.54
N PHE A 153 13.79 -23.84 7.01
CA PHE A 153 13.49 -23.76 8.45
C PHE A 153 13.93 -24.99 9.27
N ILE A 154 14.34 -26.09 8.63
CA ILE A 154 14.97 -27.24 9.29
C ILE A 154 16.46 -26.97 9.56
N HIS A 155 17.17 -26.37 8.60
CA HIS A 155 18.61 -26.05 8.76
C HIS A 155 18.86 -24.69 9.42
N HIS A 156 17.96 -23.73 9.20
CA HIS A 156 18.05 -22.34 9.66
C HIS A 156 16.76 -21.87 10.36
N PRO A 157 16.40 -22.47 11.51
CA PRO A 157 15.18 -22.11 12.24
C PRO A 157 15.13 -20.63 12.67
N GLU A 158 16.28 -19.99 12.87
CA GLU A 158 16.42 -18.56 13.21
C GLU A 158 15.84 -17.64 12.12
N LEU A 159 15.90 -18.04 10.85
CA LEU A 159 15.36 -17.25 9.74
C LEU A 159 13.83 -17.21 9.74
N ARG A 160 13.15 -18.03 10.55
CA ARG A 160 11.69 -18.08 10.61
C ARG A 160 11.06 -16.75 11.03
N GLU A 161 11.75 -15.93 11.82
CA GLU A 161 11.27 -14.62 12.29
C GLU A 161 11.21 -13.53 11.21
N LEU A 162 11.82 -13.77 10.05
CA LEU A 162 11.76 -12.86 8.89
C LEU A 162 10.44 -13.01 8.10
N PHE A 163 9.76 -14.15 8.25
CA PHE A 163 8.60 -14.52 7.44
C PHE A 163 7.27 -14.45 8.22
N PRO A 164 6.14 -14.15 7.56
CA PRO A 164 4.83 -14.11 8.21
C PRO A 164 4.41 -15.46 8.81
N ALA A 165 3.48 -15.44 9.77
CA ALA A 165 2.97 -16.67 10.39
C ALA A 165 2.28 -17.60 9.36
N ALA A 166 1.41 -17.02 8.51
CA ALA A 166 0.77 -17.69 7.39
C ALA A 166 1.56 -17.46 6.09
N MET A 167 1.88 -18.54 5.38
CA MET A 167 2.91 -18.55 4.33
C MET A 167 2.37 -18.57 2.89
N ASP A 168 1.08 -18.78 2.66
CA ASP A 168 0.57 -19.13 1.33
C ASP A 168 0.89 -18.06 0.28
N SER A 169 0.45 -16.82 0.52
CA SER A 169 0.81 -15.67 -0.36
C SER A 169 2.31 -15.36 -0.45
N GLN A 170 3.13 -15.89 0.46
CA GLN A 170 4.59 -15.76 0.44
C GLN A 170 5.25 -16.87 -0.40
N ARG A 171 4.57 -18.01 -0.61
CA ARG A 171 4.96 -19.03 -1.59
C ARG A 171 4.71 -18.53 -3.02
N ASP A 172 3.51 -18.01 -3.28
CA ASP A 172 3.12 -17.42 -4.57
C ASP A 172 4.12 -16.34 -5.03
N ARG A 173 4.50 -15.45 -4.10
CA ARG A 173 5.52 -14.39 -4.32
C ARG A 173 6.87 -14.96 -4.74
N LEU A 174 7.34 -16.02 -4.08
CA LEU A 174 8.63 -16.65 -4.41
C LEU A 174 8.59 -17.36 -5.76
N VAL A 175 7.52 -18.11 -6.07
CA VAL A 175 7.34 -18.75 -7.40
C VAL A 175 7.40 -17.69 -8.49
N LYS A 176 6.64 -16.59 -8.33
CA LYS A 176 6.62 -15.49 -9.30
C LYS A 176 7.98 -14.84 -9.47
N ALA A 177 8.68 -14.52 -8.37
CA ALA A 177 10.00 -13.88 -8.44
C ALA A 177 11.05 -14.75 -9.16
N LEU A 178 11.03 -16.07 -8.91
CA LEU A 178 11.91 -17.02 -9.61
C LEU A 178 11.59 -17.13 -11.11
N LEU A 179 10.31 -17.14 -11.48
CA LEU A 179 9.88 -17.13 -12.88
C LEU A 179 10.29 -15.84 -13.59
N THR A 180 10.00 -14.66 -13.01
CA THR A 180 10.39 -13.36 -13.58
C THR A 180 11.91 -13.23 -13.72
N ALA A 181 12.70 -13.73 -12.76
CA ALA A 181 14.16 -13.73 -12.86
C ALA A 181 14.69 -14.68 -13.95
N ALA A 182 14.04 -15.83 -14.18
CA ALA A 182 14.42 -16.78 -15.24
C ALA A 182 13.94 -16.38 -16.65
N GLU A 183 12.90 -15.55 -16.74
CA GLU A 183 12.44 -14.90 -17.97
C GLU A 183 13.50 -13.89 -18.44
N HIS A 184 13.84 -12.92 -17.57
CA HIS A 184 14.73 -11.78 -17.85
C HIS A 184 16.23 -12.12 -17.76
N ILE A 185 16.62 -13.40 -17.69
CA ILE A 185 18.03 -13.80 -17.44
C ILE A 185 19.03 -13.39 -18.52
N ASP A 186 18.59 -13.17 -19.77
CA ASP A 186 19.44 -12.61 -20.84
C ASP A 186 19.19 -11.09 -21.06
N ASP A 187 18.46 -10.41 -20.17
CA ASP A 187 18.34 -8.94 -20.09
C ASP A 187 18.91 -8.44 -18.75
N PRO A 188 20.22 -8.15 -18.68
CA PRO A 188 20.88 -7.70 -17.45
C PRO A 188 20.37 -6.34 -16.94
N ALA A 189 19.74 -5.52 -17.78
CA ALA A 189 19.24 -4.21 -17.38
C ALA A 189 17.90 -4.35 -16.66
N ALA A 190 16.90 -4.97 -17.30
CA ALA A 190 15.59 -5.20 -16.70
C ALA A 190 15.69 -6.09 -15.45
N LEU A 191 16.52 -7.13 -15.48
CA LEU A 191 16.79 -7.97 -14.32
C LEU A 191 17.53 -7.21 -13.20
N GLY A 192 18.49 -6.35 -13.56
CA GLY A 192 19.22 -5.52 -12.61
C GLY A 192 18.32 -4.56 -11.84
N ASP A 193 17.42 -3.86 -12.54
CA ASP A 193 16.43 -2.95 -11.94
C ASP A 193 15.42 -3.69 -11.06
N TYR A 194 14.88 -4.81 -11.54
CA TYR A 194 13.94 -5.66 -10.78
C TYR A 194 14.55 -6.16 -9.47
N LEU A 195 15.75 -6.76 -9.54
CA LEU A 195 16.45 -7.27 -8.35
C LEU A 195 16.89 -6.15 -7.41
N SER A 196 17.24 -4.98 -7.94
CA SER A 196 17.57 -3.82 -7.11
C SER A 196 16.34 -3.30 -6.35
N HIS A 197 15.16 -3.30 -6.98
CA HIS A 197 13.91 -2.98 -6.29
C HIS A 197 13.58 -4.02 -5.23
N LEU A 198 13.67 -5.31 -5.56
CA LEU A 198 13.40 -6.41 -4.62
C LEU A 198 14.37 -6.40 -3.43
N GLY A 199 15.65 -6.07 -3.64
CA GLY A 199 16.66 -5.92 -2.59
C GLY A 199 16.31 -4.80 -1.59
N ARG A 200 15.90 -3.63 -2.09
CA ARG A 200 15.36 -2.54 -1.24
C ARG A 200 14.09 -2.97 -0.51
N GLY A 201 13.15 -3.59 -1.21
CA GLY A 201 11.91 -4.15 -0.64
C GLY A 201 12.16 -5.20 0.45
N HIS A 202 13.28 -5.93 0.41
CA HIS A 202 13.67 -6.89 1.45
C HIS A 202 14.11 -6.24 2.78
N ARG A 203 14.54 -4.96 2.78
CA ARG A 203 15.02 -4.27 3.98
C ARG A 203 13.96 -4.19 5.09
N LYS A 204 12.68 -3.97 4.73
CA LYS A 204 11.56 -3.88 5.70
C LYS A 204 11.33 -5.16 6.51
N TYR A 205 11.80 -6.31 6.02
CA TYR A 205 11.76 -7.59 6.74
C TYR A 205 12.95 -7.81 7.68
N GLY A 206 13.98 -6.96 7.64
CA GLY A 206 15.24 -7.17 8.37
C GLY A 206 16.16 -8.20 7.72
N THR A 207 16.03 -8.41 6.40
CA THR A 207 16.94 -9.26 5.63
C THR A 207 18.35 -8.64 5.60
N ARG A 208 19.37 -9.45 5.86
CA ARG A 208 20.78 -9.03 5.89
C ARG A 208 21.64 -9.92 4.96
N PRO A 209 22.87 -9.52 4.59
CA PRO A 209 23.77 -10.33 3.75
C PRO A 209 23.99 -11.76 4.28
N GLU A 210 24.04 -11.95 5.60
CA GLU A 210 24.29 -13.26 6.21
C GLU A 210 23.15 -14.27 6.02
N HIS A 211 21.95 -13.81 5.64
CA HIS A 211 20.79 -14.69 5.44
C HIS A 211 20.74 -15.33 4.03
N TYR A 212 21.46 -14.77 3.05
CA TYR A 212 21.41 -15.23 1.66
C TYR A 212 22.03 -16.62 1.44
N PRO A 213 23.17 -17.01 2.05
CA PRO A 213 23.75 -18.36 1.85
C PRO A 213 22.78 -19.50 2.18
N ALA A 214 22.05 -19.39 3.29
CA ALA A 214 21.01 -20.34 3.71
C ALA A 214 19.85 -20.46 2.70
N VAL A 215 19.42 -19.32 2.15
CA VAL A 215 18.39 -19.27 1.10
C VAL A 215 18.90 -19.89 -0.21
N GLY A 216 20.17 -19.68 -0.56
CA GLY A 216 20.81 -20.31 -1.71
C GLY A 216 20.88 -21.84 -1.59
N GLU A 217 21.37 -22.35 -0.46
CA GLU A 217 21.43 -23.79 -0.18
C GLU A 217 20.04 -24.44 -0.25
N ALA A 218 19.06 -23.86 0.45
CA ALA A 218 17.69 -24.38 0.44
C ALA A 218 17.05 -24.34 -0.96
N LEU A 219 17.34 -23.32 -1.78
CA LEU A 219 16.82 -23.19 -3.14
C LEU A 219 17.43 -24.24 -4.07
N LEU A 220 18.76 -24.38 -4.08
CA LEU A 220 19.45 -25.37 -4.92
C LEU A 220 19.06 -26.80 -4.51
N GLY A 221 18.95 -27.09 -3.21
CA GLY A 221 18.45 -28.38 -2.71
C GLY A 221 17.01 -28.69 -3.15
N ALA A 222 16.13 -27.68 -3.21
CA ALA A 222 14.78 -27.85 -3.72
C ALA A 222 14.74 -28.06 -5.24
N LEU A 223 15.53 -27.30 -6.01
CA LEU A 223 15.62 -27.47 -7.46
C LEU A 223 16.21 -28.85 -7.82
N ALA A 224 17.30 -29.27 -7.17
CA ALA A 224 17.87 -30.61 -7.33
C ALA A 224 16.87 -31.73 -7.03
N ARG A 225 15.97 -31.51 -6.05
CA ARG A 225 14.95 -32.49 -5.66
C ARG A 225 13.79 -32.61 -6.66
N TYR A 226 13.44 -31.55 -7.38
CA TYR A 226 12.24 -31.50 -8.24
C TYR A 226 12.51 -31.37 -9.74
N ALA A 227 13.66 -30.85 -10.15
CA ALA A 227 14.13 -30.80 -11.54
C ALA A 227 15.04 -32.00 -11.89
N SER A 228 14.74 -33.16 -11.32
CA SER A 228 15.63 -34.33 -11.28
C SER A 228 15.96 -34.95 -12.65
N ALA A 229 15.20 -34.66 -13.72
CA ALA A 229 15.52 -35.13 -15.07
C ALA A 229 16.53 -34.23 -15.80
N VAL A 230 16.64 -32.94 -15.42
CA VAL A 230 17.62 -31.98 -15.99
C VAL A 230 18.74 -31.56 -15.02
N TRP A 231 18.71 -32.03 -13.77
CA TRP A 231 19.74 -31.70 -12.79
C TRP A 231 21.05 -32.45 -13.05
N ALA A 232 22.09 -31.69 -13.39
CA ALA A 232 23.45 -32.16 -13.63
C ALA A 232 24.45 -31.14 -13.03
N PRO A 233 25.74 -31.50 -12.85
CA PRO A 233 26.73 -30.58 -12.25
C PRO A 233 26.85 -29.24 -12.98
N GLN A 234 26.60 -29.21 -14.29
CA GLN A 234 26.55 -27.98 -15.09
C GLN A 234 25.32 -27.12 -14.74
N THR A 235 24.15 -27.75 -14.58
CA THR A 235 22.89 -27.11 -14.16
C THR A 235 23.04 -26.51 -12.76
N GLU A 236 23.59 -27.26 -11.82
CA GLU A 236 23.86 -26.84 -10.44
C GLU A 236 24.86 -25.68 -10.38
N ALA A 237 25.93 -25.73 -11.16
CA ALA A 237 26.89 -24.64 -11.25
C ALA A 237 26.31 -23.38 -11.92
N ALA A 238 25.40 -23.51 -12.89
CA ALA A 238 24.68 -22.38 -13.49
C ALA A 238 23.74 -21.70 -12.48
N TRP A 239 22.93 -22.48 -11.74
CA TRP A 239 22.11 -21.97 -10.65
C TRP A 239 22.93 -21.34 -9.52
N SER A 240 24.11 -21.90 -9.20
CA SER A 240 25.03 -21.33 -8.22
C SER A 240 25.53 -19.95 -8.64
N ARG A 241 25.91 -19.78 -9.93
CA ARG A 241 26.32 -18.48 -10.49
C ARG A 241 25.16 -17.48 -10.53
N ALA A 242 23.99 -17.90 -11.00
CA ALA A 242 22.81 -17.05 -11.04
C ALA A 242 22.38 -16.60 -9.64
N TYR A 243 22.35 -17.50 -8.66
CA TYR A 243 22.03 -17.13 -7.28
C TYR A 243 23.07 -16.17 -6.68
N ALA A 244 24.37 -16.38 -6.95
CA ALA A 244 25.43 -15.49 -6.49
C ALA A 244 25.37 -14.08 -7.14
N ALA A 245 24.90 -13.98 -8.39
CA ALA A 245 24.62 -12.70 -9.04
C ALA A 245 23.36 -12.03 -8.47
N ILE A 246 22.26 -12.78 -8.32
CA ILE A 246 20.99 -12.31 -7.77
C ILE A 246 21.17 -11.75 -6.35
N SER A 247 21.74 -12.55 -5.46
CA SER A 247 21.98 -12.16 -4.06
C SER A 247 22.89 -10.93 -3.97
N ARG A 248 23.95 -10.83 -4.79
CA ARG A 248 24.80 -9.64 -4.84
C ARG A 248 24.04 -8.38 -5.23
N ILE A 249 23.29 -8.39 -6.33
CA ILE A 249 22.53 -7.21 -6.78
C ILE A 249 21.54 -6.76 -5.68
N MET A 250 20.86 -7.72 -5.04
CA MET A 250 19.93 -7.42 -3.94
C MET A 250 20.62 -6.86 -2.69
N ILE A 251 21.80 -7.37 -2.33
CA ILE A 251 22.61 -6.91 -1.20
C ILE A 251 23.15 -5.50 -1.47
N ASP A 252 23.76 -5.28 -2.64
CA ASP A 252 24.40 -4.01 -3.00
C ASP A 252 23.34 -2.89 -3.10
N ALA A 253 22.17 -3.19 -3.70
CA ALA A 253 21.04 -2.24 -3.77
C ALA A 253 20.43 -1.92 -2.38
N ALA A 254 20.43 -2.88 -1.45
CA ALA A 254 19.98 -2.65 -0.08
C ALA A 254 20.99 -1.80 0.73
N ALA A 255 22.29 -2.03 0.54
CA ALA A 255 23.37 -1.30 1.18
C ALA A 255 23.62 0.10 0.57
N GLU A 256 23.11 0.37 -0.63
CA GLU A 256 22.96 1.73 -1.16
C GLU A 256 21.84 2.47 -0.44
N ASP A 257 20.62 1.93 -0.48
CA ASP A 257 19.40 2.54 0.06
C ASP A 257 19.48 2.78 1.58
N GLU A 258 20.22 1.94 2.30
CA GLU A 258 20.48 2.12 3.74
C GLU A 258 21.25 3.39 4.11
N ARG A 259 21.98 4.01 3.18
CA ARG A 259 22.70 5.26 3.44
C ARG A 259 21.81 6.50 3.35
N HIS A 260 20.60 6.37 2.81
CA HIS A 260 19.66 7.47 2.55
C HIS A 260 18.34 7.29 3.30
N THR A 261 17.88 6.05 3.48
CA THR A 261 16.51 5.71 3.91
C THR A 261 16.52 4.65 5.01
N PRO A 262 15.78 4.82 6.13
CA PRO A 262 15.58 3.73 7.10
C PRO A 262 14.74 2.59 6.49
N PRO A 263 14.83 1.34 7.00
CA PRO A 263 14.05 0.22 6.48
C PRO A 263 12.55 0.34 6.79
N TRP A 264 12.21 1.10 7.83
CA TRP A 264 10.86 1.49 8.25
C TRP A 264 10.94 2.64 9.28
N TRP A 265 9.81 3.30 9.50
CA TRP A 265 9.56 4.27 10.57
C TRP A 265 8.61 3.66 11.60
N GLN A 266 8.73 4.00 12.88
CA GLN A 266 7.64 3.75 13.83
C GLN A 266 6.61 4.87 13.70
N ALA A 267 5.32 4.53 13.77
CA ALA A 267 4.24 5.48 13.71
C ALA A 267 3.21 5.22 14.81
N GLU A 268 3.08 6.16 15.73
CA GLU A 268 2.06 6.18 16.79
C GLU A 268 0.71 6.54 16.16
N ILE A 269 -0.35 5.79 16.47
CA ILE A 269 -1.73 6.19 16.16
C ILE A 269 -2.11 7.35 17.09
N VAL A 270 -2.49 8.49 16.51
CA VAL A 270 -2.90 9.69 17.27
C VAL A 270 -4.40 9.96 17.20
N SER A 271 -5.08 9.52 16.13
CA SER A 271 -6.55 9.47 16.06
C SER A 271 -7.04 8.19 15.38
N HIS A 272 -8.24 7.76 15.75
CA HIS A 272 -8.93 6.61 15.15
C HIS A 272 -10.43 6.92 15.09
N ASP A 273 -10.90 7.23 13.89
CA ASP A 273 -12.19 7.86 13.64
C ASP A 273 -13.03 6.97 12.70
N LEU A 274 -13.89 6.12 13.28
CA LEU A 274 -14.81 5.27 12.53
C LEU A 274 -15.84 6.12 11.78
N ARG A 275 -15.82 6.05 10.45
CA ARG A 275 -16.78 6.74 9.56
C ARG A 275 -17.93 5.84 9.15
N THR A 276 -17.68 4.53 9.04
CA THR A 276 -18.68 3.47 8.90
C THR A 276 -18.25 2.26 9.75
N PRO A 277 -19.11 1.25 9.95
CA PRO A 277 -18.71 0.01 10.63
C PRO A 277 -17.56 -0.75 9.93
N ASP A 278 -17.26 -0.42 8.66
CA ASP A 278 -16.19 -1.03 7.87
C ASP A 278 -15.09 -0.05 7.44
N VAL A 279 -15.14 1.25 7.80
CA VAL A 279 -14.13 2.26 7.41
C VAL A 279 -13.71 3.13 8.60
N ALA A 280 -12.42 3.13 8.89
CA ALA A 280 -11.77 4.05 9.83
C ALA A 280 -10.90 5.07 9.09
N VAL A 281 -10.91 6.33 9.55
CA VAL A 281 -9.82 7.28 9.30
C VAL A 281 -8.84 7.14 10.45
N ILE A 282 -7.56 6.97 10.16
CA ILE A 282 -6.51 6.76 11.15
C ILE A 282 -5.43 7.82 10.90
N THR A 283 -5.14 8.63 11.91
CA THR A 283 -4.07 9.63 11.86
C THR A 283 -2.88 9.12 12.65
N LEU A 284 -1.68 9.25 12.09
CA LEU A 284 -0.42 8.78 12.66
C LEU A 284 0.58 9.93 12.84
N ARG A 285 1.51 9.75 13.78
CA ARG A 285 2.74 10.55 13.93
C ARG A 285 3.95 9.64 13.87
N THR A 286 4.95 9.95 13.03
CA THR A 286 6.19 9.17 12.97
C THR A 286 7.21 9.56 14.04
N ASP A 287 8.09 8.63 14.38
CA ASP A 287 9.22 8.81 15.31
C ASP A 287 10.32 9.74 14.78
N GLN A 288 10.43 9.86 13.46
CA GLN A 288 11.38 10.70 12.73
C GLN A 288 10.69 11.28 11.46
N PRO A 289 11.27 12.29 10.78
CA PRO A 289 10.66 12.93 9.61
C PRO A 289 10.29 11.94 8.50
N TYR A 290 9.10 12.11 7.91
CA TYR A 290 8.55 11.26 6.86
C TYR A 290 8.18 12.10 5.63
N SER A 291 9.10 12.20 4.68
CA SER A 291 8.90 12.98 3.45
C SER A 291 8.13 12.16 2.40
N PHE A 292 6.91 12.58 2.06
CA PHE A 292 6.06 11.96 1.04
C PHE A 292 5.44 13.02 0.13
N LEU A 293 4.86 12.61 -1.00
CA LEU A 293 4.07 13.48 -1.88
C LEU A 293 2.59 13.06 -1.89
N ALA A 294 1.70 14.03 -2.13
CA ALA A 294 0.26 13.74 -2.23
C ALA A 294 -0.04 12.71 -3.34
N GLY A 295 -0.98 11.81 -3.08
CA GLY A 295 -1.33 10.70 -3.98
C GLY A 295 -0.50 9.41 -3.81
N GLN A 296 0.70 9.49 -3.21
CA GLN A 296 1.52 8.31 -2.90
C GLN A 296 0.88 7.38 -1.85
N TYR A 297 1.52 6.23 -1.65
CA TYR A 297 1.20 5.25 -0.61
C TYR A 297 2.45 4.83 0.16
N THR A 298 2.25 4.13 1.27
CA THR A 298 3.30 3.33 1.92
C THR A 298 2.78 1.93 2.24
N THR A 299 3.67 1.03 2.67
CA THR A 299 3.30 -0.25 3.25
C THR A 299 3.25 -0.16 4.78
N VAL A 300 2.22 -0.75 5.38
CA VAL A 300 2.00 -0.76 6.84
C VAL A 300 2.12 -2.18 7.38
N GLU A 301 2.97 -2.38 8.39
CA GLU A 301 3.02 -3.56 9.27
C GLU A 301 2.33 -3.22 10.60
N THR A 302 1.53 -4.15 11.14
CA THR A 302 0.86 -3.96 12.44
C THR A 302 1.40 -4.93 13.49
N PRO A 303 1.46 -4.54 14.78
CA PRO A 303 2.05 -5.38 15.83
C PRO A 303 1.27 -6.68 16.08
N TRP A 304 0.03 -6.79 15.56
CA TRP A 304 -0.82 -7.97 15.68
C TRP A 304 -0.65 -8.96 14.52
N TRP A 305 -0.02 -8.53 13.42
CA TRP A 305 0.21 -9.31 12.20
C TRP A 305 1.61 -9.01 11.65
N PRO A 306 2.68 -9.40 12.37
CA PRO A 306 4.05 -9.15 11.95
C PRO A 306 4.38 -9.82 10.61
N ARG A 307 5.26 -9.16 9.86
CA ARG A 307 5.71 -9.44 8.49
C ARG A 307 4.61 -9.39 7.42
N ILE A 308 3.38 -9.03 7.78
CA ILE A 308 2.26 -8.91 6.86
C ILE A 308 2.07 -7.42 6.53
N TRP A 309 2.84 -6.95 5.55
CA TRP A 309 2.78 -5.57 5.04
C TRP A 309 1.60 -5.38 4.08
N ARG A 310 0.89 -4.24 4.14
CA ARG A 310 -0.19 -3.88 3.19
C ARG A 310 -0.13 -2.40 2.79
N HIS A 311 -0.44 -2.11 1.52
CA HIS A 311 -0.38 -0.76 0.97
C HIS A 311 -1.56 0.11 1.43
N TYR A 312 -1.26 1.34 1.85
CA TYR A 312 -2.25 2.38 2.18
C TYR A 312 -1.81 3.73 1.61
N SER A 313 -2.67 4.36 0.81
CA SER A 313 -2.43 5.68 0.24
C SER A 313 -2.63 6.78 1.27
N PHE A 314 -1.79 7.82 1.24
CA PHE A 314 -1.94 9.00 2.07
C PHE A 314 -3.24 9.73 1.72
N ALA A 315 -4.00 10.11 2.75
CA ALA A 315 -5.33 10.68 2.65
C ALA A 315 -5.39 12.19 2.90
N ALA A 316 -4.23 12.82 3.06
CA ALA A 316 -4.02 14.26 3.20
C ALA A 316 -2.72 14.65 2.48
N ALA A 317 -2.58 15.91 2.07
CA ALA A 317 -1.32 16.42 1.54
C ALA A 317 -0.28 16.65 2.67
N PRO A 318 1.03 16.65 2.38
CA PRO A 318 2.08 16.92 3.38
C PRO A 318 1.88 18.27 4.09
N ALA A 319 2.00 18.28 5.43
CA ALA A 319 1.69 19.43 6.29
C ALA A 319 2.76 19.64 7.37
N ASP A 320 2.84 20.87 7.90
CA ASP A 320 3.84 21.29 8.89
C ASP A 320 3.76 20.56 10.25
N ASP A 321 2.64 19.87 10.53
CA ASP A 321 2.46 19.05 11.74
C ASP A 321 3.08 17.65 11.64
N GLY A 322 3.53 17.24 10.45
CA GLY A 322 4.12 15.93 10.18
C GLY A 322 3.15 14.75 10.33
N LEU A 323 1.84 15.00 10.36
CA LEU A 323 0.85 13.93 10.55
C LEU A 323 0.51 13.22 9.23
N LEU A 324 0.35 11.90 9.32
CA LEU A 324 0.02 11.03 8.19
C LEU A 324 -1.38 10.47 8.37
N THR A 325 -2.27 10.67 7.40
CA THR A 325 -3.67 10.18 7.47
C THR A 325 -3.89 9.02 6.51
N PHE A 326 -4.54 7.96 6.96
CA PHE A 326 -4.99 6.83 6.12
C PHE A 326 -6.49 6.59 6.26
N HIS A 327 -7.17 6.29 5.16
CA HIS A 327 -8.58 5.86 5.17
C HIS A 327 -8.64 4.35 4.92
N VAL A 328 -8.86 3.57 5.97
CA VAL A 328 -8.74 2.10 5.96
C VAL A 328 -10.12 1.46 5.90
N ARG A 329 -10.38 0.65 4.86
CA ARG A 329 -11.58 -0.22 4.80
C ARG A 329 -11.24 -1.64 5.26
N ALA A 330 -12.09 -2.21 6.11
CA ALA A 330 -12.06 -3.61 6.52
C ALA A 330 -12.44 -4.52 5.33
N VAL A 331 -11.48 -5.31 4.84
CA VAL A 331 -11.74 -6.33 3.82
C VAL A 331 -12.14 -7.62 4.53
N PRO A 332 -13.21 -8.34 4.12
CA PRO A 332 -13.56 -9.64 4.69
C PRO A 332 -12.36 -10.60 4.74
N ALA A 333 -12.14 -11.23 5.90
CA ALA A 333 -10.97 -12.06 6.24
C ALA A 333 -9.56 -11.39 6.13
N GLY A 334 -9.46 -10.11 5.74
CA GLY A 334 -8.19 -9.39 5.60
C GLY A 334 -7.55 -9.03 6.95
N TRP A 335 -6.50 -9.76 7.33
CA TRP A 335 -5.80 -9.66 8.63
C TRP A 335 -5.51 -8.22 9.09
N VAL A 336 -4.69 -7.49 8.32
CA VAL A 336 -4.26 -6.11 8.65
C VAL A 336 -5.44 -5.13 8.66
N SER A 337 -6.32 -5.19 7.65
CA SER A 337 -7.45 -4.27 7.52
C SER A 337 -8.47 -4.38 8.65
N ASN A 338 -8.80 -5.60 9.11
CA ASN A 338 -9.72 -5.77 10.24
C ASN A 338 -9.07 -5.37 11.57
N ALA A 339 -7.75 -5.57 11.71
CA ALA A 339 -7.03 -5.10 12.90
C ALA A 339 -6.97 -3.57 12.96
N LEU A 340 -6.67 -2.89 11.85
CA LEU A 340 -6.67 -1.42 11.77
C LEU A 340 -8.06 -0.81 12.00
N VAL A 341 -9.14 -1.37 11.44
CA VAL A 341 -10.49 -0.81 11.68
C VAL A 341 -11.04 -1.20 13.05
N GLY A 342 -10.98 -2.48 13.45
CA GLY A 342 -11.66 -2.97 14.65
C GLY A 342 -10.85 -2.88 15.93
N ARG A 343 -9.54 -3.17 15.88
CA ARG A 343 -8.69 -3.36 17.08
C ARG A 343 -7.87 -2.13 17.45
N ALA A 344 -7.30 -1.43 16.47
CA ALA A 344 -6.35 -0.35 16.67
C ALA A 344 -6.94 0.84 17.45
N ARG A 345 -6.15 1.46 18.34
CA ARG A 345 -6.51 2.61 19.16
C ARG A 345 -5.37 3.63 19.20
N PRO A 346 -5.64 4.90 19.57
CA PRO A 346 -4.57 5.86 19.83
C PRO A 346 -3.57 5.34 20.87
N GLY A 347 -2.27 5.56 20.63
CA GLY A 347 -1.16 5.01 21.41
C GLY A 347 -0.65 3.63 20.96
N ASP A 348 -1.36 2.91 20.07
CA ASP A 348 -0.76 1.77 19.37
C ASP A 348 0.34 2.25 18.40
N VAL A 349 1.40 1.46 18.22
CA VAL A 349 2.48 1.75 17.26
C VAL A 349 2.42 0.76 16.10
N VAL A 350 2.40 1.28 14.88
CA VAL A 350 2.55 0.53 13.62
C VAL A 350 3.88 0.88 12.95
N ARG A 351 4.32 0.08 11.97
CA ARG A 351 5.49 0.42 11.14
C ARG A 351 5.08 0.84 9.74
N LEU A 352 5.76 1.84 9.21
CA LEU A 352 5.61 2.32 7.84
C LEU A 352 6.88 2.01 7.05
N GLY A 353 6.75 1.47 5.85
CA GLY A 353 7.86 1.39 4.89
C GLY A 353 8.17 2.76 4.26
N PRO A 354 9.12 2.83 3.31
CA PRO A 354 9.31 4.03 2.51
C PRO A 354 8.03 4.38 1.69
N PRO A 355 7.82 5.66 1.35
CA PRO A 355 6.72 6.07 0.49
C PRO A 355 7.05 5.73 -0.97
N SER A 356 6.03 5.27 -1.69
CA SER A 356 6.10 4.81 -3.07
C SER A 356 4.84 5.25 -3.83
N GLY A 357 4.89 5.19 -5.16
CA GLY A 357 3.77 5.53 -6.04
C GLY A 357 4.05 6.72 -6.95
N SER A 358 3.34 6.72 -8.07
CA SER A 358 3.52 7.56 -9.25
C SER A 358 2.39 8.57 -9.46
N MET A 359 1.26 8.40 -8.76
CA MET A 359 0.05 9.22 -8.90
C MET A 359 0.17 10.59 -8.21
N VAL A 360 1.26 11.33 -8.46
CA VAL A 360 1.54 12.68 -7.93
C VAL A 360 1.14 13.77 -8.95
N VAL A 361 0.84 14.98 -8.48
CA VAL A 361 0.50 16.12 -9.36
C VAL A 361 1.76 16.69 -10.02
N ASP A 362 1.66 17.03 -11.30
CA ASP A 362 2.56 18.00 -11.96
C ASP A 362 1.96 19.40 -11.78
N HIS A 363 2.65 20.29 -11.05
CA HIS A 363 2.21 21.67 -10.75
C HIS A 363 2.74 22.74 -11.71
N ASP A 364 3.65 22.38 -12.63
CA ASP A 364 4.17 23.29 -13.65
C ASP A 364 3.25 23.38 -14.87
N SER A 365 2.50 22.29 -15.16
CA SER A 365 1.44 22.28 -16.18
C SER A 365 0.24 23.19 -15.83
N ASP A 366 -0.53 23.59 -16.84
CA ASP A 366 -1.84 24.25 -16.72
C ASP A 366 -3.03 23.35 -17.13
N ASP A 367 -2.79 22.08 -17.50
CA ASP A 367 -3.86 21.10 -17.75
C ASP A 367 -4.75 20.92 -16.50
N GLY A 368 -6.03 20.61 -16.73
CA GLY A 368 -6.97 20.26 -15.65
C GLY A 368 -6.68 18.89 -15.03
N MET A 369 -7.34 18.59 -13.91
CA MET A 369 -7.26 17.27 -13.27
C MET A 369 -8.62 16.56 -13.26
N LEU A 370 -8.66 15.36 -13.83
CA LEU A 370 -9.83 14.49 -13.88
C LEU A 370 -9.64 13.34 -12.88
N CYS A 371 -10.28 13.44 -11.73
CA CYS A 371 -10.01 12.57 -10.58
C CYS A 371 -11.13 11.54 -10.37
N LEU A 372 -10.85 10.25 -10.53
CA LEU A 372 -11.82 9.17 -10.33
C LEU A 372 -11.51 8.41 -9.02
N GLY A 373 -12.30 8.68 -7.98
CA GLY A 373 -12.19 8.02 -6.68
C GLY A 373 -13.24 6.93 -6.50
N GLY A 374 -12.84 5.69 -6.22
CA GLY A 374 -13.73 4.55 -6.01
C GLY A 374 -13.72 4.06 -4.57
N GLY A 375 -14.82 4.24 -3.83
CA GLY A 375 -14.92 3.80 -2.43
C GLY A 375 -13.87 4.49 -1.54
N THR A 376 -12.92 3.74 -0.95
CA THR A 376 -11.78 4.33 -0.22
C THR A 376 -10.73 4.99 -1.12
N GLY A 377 -10.75 4.75 -2.44
CA GLY A 377 -9.87 5.42 -3.40
C GLY A 377 -10.07 6.94 -3.50
N ILE A 378 -11.12 7.49 -2.89
CA ILE A 378 -11.26 8.94 -2.69
C ILE A 378 -10.13 9.54 -1.82
N ALA A 379 -9.46 8.73 -0.98
CA ALA A 379 -8.46 9.19 -0.02
C ALA A 379 -7.23 9.86 -0.67
N PRO A 380 -6.49 9.21 -1.60
CA PRO A 380 -5.42 9.90 -2.33
C PRO A 380 -5.95 11.02 -3.25
N ILE A 381 -7.16 10.90 -3.78
CA ILE A 381 -7.78 11.99 -4.56
C ILE A 381 -7.97 13.24 -3.69
N LYS A 382 -8.49 13.10 -2.46
CA LYS A 382 -8.57 14.17 -1.46
C LYS A 382 -7.20 14.77 -1.17
N ALA A 383 -6.17 13.94 -1.00
CA ALA A 383 -4.80 14.41 -0.80
C ALA A 383 -4.30 15.26 -1.99
N LEU A 384 -4.53 14.83 -3.23
CA LEU A 384 -4.16 15.58 -4.44
C LEU A 384 -4.91 16.92 -4.56
N VAL A 385 -6.18 16.97 -4.16
CA VAL A 385 -6.97 18.22 -4.12
C VAL A 385 -6.48 19.17 -3.03
N GLU A 386 -6.13 18.67 -1.84
CA GLU A 386 -5.47 19.46 -0.78
C GLU A 386 -4.11 20.02 -1.25
N ASP A 387 -3.37 19.25 -2.04
CA ASP A 387 -2.06 19.62 -2.55
C ASP A 387 -2.14 20.78 -3.56
N VAL A 388 -3.06 20.70 -4.54
CA VAL A 388 -3.37 21.81 -5.46
C VAL A 388 -3.83 23.06 -4.70
N ALA A 389 -4.65 22.89 -3.65
CA ALA A 389 -5.10 24.00 -2.82
C ALA A 389 -3.95 24.71 -2.09
N ARG A 390 -2.92 23.98 -1.64
CA ARG A 390 -1.73 24.53 -0.97
C ARG A 390 -0.74 25.17 -1.95
N HIS A 391 -0.55 24.59 -3.14
CA HIS A 391 0.33 25.14 -4.18
C HIS A 391 -0.21 26.43 -4.81
N GLY A 392 -1.51 26.70 -4.69
CA GLY A 392 -2.11 28.01 -4.99
C GLY A 392 -2.28 28.34 -6.48
N ARG A 393 -1.59 27.66 -7.39
CA ARG A 393 -1.85 27.70 -8.84
C ARG A 393 -3.19 27.03 -9.12
N ARG A 394 -4.18 27.81 -9.57
CA ARG A 394 -5.56 27.33 -9.77
C ARG A 394 -5.71 26.71 -11.15
N ARG A 395 -5.98 25.41 -11.19
CA ARG A 395 -6.44 24.66 -12.37
C ARG A 395 -7.85 24.09 -12.13
N ALA A 396 -8.57 23.74 -13.18
CA ALA A 396 -9.86 23.05 -13.05
C ALA A 396 -9.65 21.63 -12.51
N VAL A 397 -10.44 21.22 -11.51
CA VAL A 397 -10.37 19.88 -10.93
C VAL A 397 -11.79 19.28 -10.86
N GLU A 398 -12.03 18.23 -11.64
CA GLU A 398 -13.30 17.52 -11.73
C GLU A 398 -13.17 16.15 -11.05
N VAL A 399 -13.74 16.01 -9.85
CA VAL A 399 -13.73 14.77 -9.07
C VAL A 399 -15.03 13.99 -9.28
N PHE A 400 -14.91 12.76 -9.77
CA PHE A 400 -16.00 11.79 -9.83
C PHE A 400 -15.82 10.76 -8.71
N TYR A 401 -16.66 10.85 -7.67
CA TYR A 401 -16.65 9.95 -6.52
C TYR A 401 -17.66 8.81 -6.73
N GLY A 402 -17.15 7.65 -7.14
CA GLY A 402 -17.92 6.44 -7.39
C GLY A 402 -18.04 5.52 -6.17
N ALA A 403 -19.26 5.03 -5.91
CA ALA A 403 -19.50 3.91 -4.99
C ALA A 403 -20.68 3.04 -5.44
N ARG A 404 -20.97 1.95 -4.72
CA ARG A 404 -22.14 1.10 -5.02
C ARG A 404 -23.42 1.76 -4.53
N ARG A 405 -23.47 2.11 -3.25
CA ARG A 405 -24.61 2.72 -2.56
C ARG A 405 -24.21 4.09 -2.03
N THR A 406 -25.17 4.99 -1.83
CA THR A 406 -24.95 6.33 -1.24
C THR A 406 -24.18 6.27 0.08
N GLY A 407 -24.52 5.32 0.97
CA GLY A 407 -23.85 5.13 2.26
C GLY A 407 -22.41 4.59 2.18
N ASP A 408 -21.93 4.19 1.00
CA ASP A 408 -20.52 3.82 0.80
C ASP A 408 -19.62 5.06 0.55
N LEU A 409 -20.19 6.26 0.33
CA LEU A 409 -19.53 7.55 0.08
C LEU A 409 -19.08 8.25 1.39
N TYR A 410 -18.42 7.51 2.29
CA TYR A 410 -18.15 7.84 3.70
C TYR A 410 -17.42 9.17 4.03
N ASP A 411 -16.85 9.89 3.05
CA ASP A 411 -16.18 11.19 3.24
C ASP A 411 -16.70 12.27 2.28
N LEU A 412 -17.91 12.09 1.72
CA LEU A 412 -18.54 13.03 0.80
C LEU A 412 -18.67 14.45 1.38
N ASP A 413 -19.02 14.58 2.65
CA ASP A 413 -19.16 15.88 3.33
C ASP A 413 -17.84 16.68 3.39
N THR A 414 -16.69 15.98 3.39
CA THR A 414 -15.37 16.62 3.28
C THR A 414 -15.16 17.14 1.86
N MET A 415 -15.42 16.33 0.84
CA MET A 415 -15.29 16.74 -0.56
C MET A 415 -16.24 17.91 -0.92
N LEU A 416 -17.51 17.86 -0.47
CA LEU A 416 -18.49 18.94 -0.68
C LEU A 416 -18.20 20.19 0.16
N ARG A 417 -17.40 20.09 1.23
CA ARG A 417 -16.86 21.23 1.96
C ARG A 417 -15.72 21.88 1.17
N MET A 418 -14.76 21.09 0.70
CA MET A 418 -13.67 21.59 -0.17
C MET A 418 -14.21 22.28 -1.43
N GLN A 419 -15.25 21.74 -2.08
CA GLN A 419 -15.91 22.38 -3.23
C GLN A 419 -16.49 23.78 -2.90
N ARG A 420 -17.01 23.99 -1.69
CA ARG A 420 -17.53 25.30 -1.24
C ARG A 420 -16.40 26.28 -0.89
N GLU A 421 -15.24 25.77 -0.53
CA GLU A 421 -14.04 26.54 -0.21
C GLU A 421 -13.20 26.87 -1.47
N HIS A 422 -13.37 26.09 -2.56
CA HIS A 422 -12.55 26.16 -3.78
C HIS A 422 -13.39 26.19 -5.05
N SER A 423 -13.59 27.38 -5.63
CA SER A 423 -14.41 27.60 -6.84
C SER A 423 -13.84 27.02 -8.15
N TRP A 424 -12.73 26.28 -8.08
CA TRP A 424 -12.08 25.57 -9.19
C TRP A 424 -12.26 24.04 -9.10
N LEU A 425 -12.89 23.56 -8.03
CA LEU A 425 -13.15 22.16 -7.73
C LEU A 425 -14.63 21.82 -7.92
N SER A 426 -14.92 20.82 -8.74
CA SER A 426 -16.23 20.18 -8.86
C SER A 426 -16.18 18.77 -8.28
N VAL A 427 -17.20 18.38 -7.52
CA VAL A 427 -17.36 17.02 -7.00
C VAL A 427 -18.71 16.46 -7.46
N ARG A 428 -18.67 15.35 -8.19
CA ARG A 428 -19.82 14.64 -8.75
C ARG A 428 -19.88 13.24 -8.15
N THR A 429 -21.00 12.87 -7.56
CA THR A 429 -21.22 11.52 -7.04
C THR A 429 -21.74 10.60 -8.14
N VAL A 430 -21.27 9.36 -8.16
CA VAL A 430 -21.78 8.31 -9.05
C VAL A 430 -22.10 7.06 -8.25
N VAL A 431 -23.37 6.64 -8.27
CA VAL A 431 -23.87 5.49 -7.50
C VAL A 431 -24.80 4.63 -8.33
N ALA A 432 -24.87 3.33 -8.01
CA ALA A 432 -25.81 2.42 -8.66
C ALA A 432 -27.24 2.62 -8.14
N ASP A 433 -27.39 2.85 -6.82
CA ASP A 433 -28.65 3.17 -6.15
C ASP A 433 -28.76 4.68 -5.89
N THR A 434 -29.86 5.32 -6.32
CA THR A 434 -30.04 6.78 -6.38
C THR A 434 -30.22 7.48 -5.03
N PRO A 435 -29.77 8.75 -4.96
CA PRO A 435 -30.67 9.87 -4.68
C PRO A 435 -30.79 10.82 -5.90
N ALA A 436 -31.61 11.87 -5.79
CA ALA A 436 -32.01 12.72 -6.93
C ALA A 436 -30.88 13.49 -7.63
N ASP A 437 -29.79 13.80 -6.93
CA ASP A 437 -28.70 14.67 -7.43
C ASP A 437 -27.43 13.90 -7.87
N ALA A 438 -27.46 12.56 -7.85
CA ALA A 438 -26.30 11.72 -8.19
C ALA A 438 -26.37 11.18 -9.62
N LEU A 439 -25.22 11.05 -10.27
CA LEU A 439 -25.13 10.37 -11.56
C LEU A 439 -25.31 8.86 -11.38
N THR A 440 -26.02 8.23 -12.31
CA THR A 440 -26.35 6.81 -12.24
C THR A 440 -25.54 5.97 -13.23
N GLY A 441 -25.32 4.70 -12.88
CA GLY A 441 -24.59 3.75 -13.73
C GLY A 441 -23.07 3.71 -13.47
N PRO A 442 -22.27 3.17 -14.40
CA PRO A 442 -20.83 3.00 -14.21
C PRO A 442 -20.08 4.33 -14.17
N LEU A 443 -19.11 4.44 -13.25
CA LEU A 443 -18.22 5.60 -13.11
C LEU A 443 -17.55 6.06 -14.43
N PRO A 444 -17.06 5.16 -15.32
CA PRO A 444 -16.46 5.59 -16.59
C PRO A 444 -17.49 6.19 -17.57
N ASP A 445 -18.74 5.71 -17.56
CA ASP A 445 -19.80 6.22 -18.44
C ASP A 445 -20.27 7.60 -18.01
N ALA A 446 -20.37 7.83 -16.70
CA ALA A 446 -20.64 9.15 -16.13
C ALA A 446 -19.56 10.17 -16.53
N VAL A 447 -18.28 9.79 -16.45
CA VAL A 447 -17.13 10.62 -16.87
C VAL A 447 -17.15 10.88 -18.37
N ARG A 448 -17.37 9.85 -19.19
CA ARG A 448 -17.49 9.95 -20.66
C ARG A 448 -18.59 10.93 -21.09
N ALA A 449 -19.69 11.00 -20.35
CA ALA A 449 -20.81 11.91 -20.64
C ALA A 449 -20.56 13.39 -20.24
N HIS A 450 -19.50 13.67 -19.47
CA HIS A 450 -19.17 15.01 -18.96
C HIS A 450 -17.95 15.67 -19.65
N GLY A 451 -17.36 15.00 -20.65
CA GLY A 451 -16.24 15.56 -21.42
C GLY A 451 -16.62 16.78 -22.27
N PRO A 452 -15.66 17.36 -23.01
CA PRO A 452 -14.41 16.73 -23.44
C PRO A 452 -13.25 16.87 -22.43
N TRP A 453 -12.19 16.07 -22.61
CA TRP A 453 -11.13 15.83 -21.60
C TRP A 453 -9.68 15.90 -22.13
N GLU A 454 -9.43 16.48 -23.30
CA GLU A 454 -8.08 16.44 -23.92
C GLU A 454 -7.05 17.26 -23.14
N ALA A 455 -7.49 18.38 -22.56
CA ALA A 455 -6.69 19.30 -21.73
C ALA A 455 -6.70 18.92 -20.23
N TYR A 456 -6.73 17.61 -19.93
CA TYR A 456 -6.74 17.09 -18.56
C TYR A 456 -5.72 15.94 -18.39
N ASP A 457 -5.09 15.89 -17.23
CA ASP A 457 -4.47 14.68 -16.67
C ASP A 457 -5.49 13.93 -15.80
N ALA A 458 -5.55 12.61 -15.92
CA ALA A 458 -6.44 11.76 -15.13
C ALA A 458 -5.73 11.05 -13.98
N TYR A 459 -6.39 10.97 -12.83
CA TYR A 459 -5.88 10.39 -11.59
C TYR A 459 -6.89 9.37 -11.07
N LEU A 460 -6.55 8.07 -11.07
CA LEU A 460 -7.50 6.98 -10.84
C LEU A 460 -7.14 6.15 -9.60
N SER A 461 -8.05 6.07 -8.62
CA SER A 461 -7.83 5.22 -7.44
C SER A 461 -9.12 4.56 -6.93
N GLY A 462 -9.05 3.27 -6.60
CA GLY A 462 -10.18 2.47 -6.14
C GLY A 462 -10.07 0.99 -6.53
N PRO A 463 -11.20 0.27 -6.67
CA PRO A 463 -11.20 -1.15 -7.00
C PRO A 463 -10.51 -1.44 -8.35
N PRO A 464 -9.65 -2.48 -8.47
CA PRO A 464 -8.90 -2.76 -9.70
C PRO A 464 -9.72 -3.02 -10.97
N GLY A 465 -11.01 -3.35 -10.84
CA GLY A 465 -11.94 -3.44 -11.98
C GLY A 465 -12.43 -2.08 -12.46
N MET A 466 -12.62 -1.11 -11.55
CA MET A 466 -13.00 0.27 -11.87
C MET A 466 -11.84 1.00 -12.54
N ILE A 467 -10.61 0.85 -12.03
CA ILE A 467 -9.44 1.50 -12.64
C ILE A 467 -9.28 1.01 -14.08
N ARG A 468 -9.30 -0.31 -14.32
CA ARG A 468 -9.17 -0.88 -15.68
C ARG A 468 -10.26 -0.43 -16.65
N SER A 469 -11.54 -0.38 -16.24
CA SER A 469 -12.60 0.12 -17.12
C SER A 469 -12.55 1.64 -17.34
N SER A 470 -12.03 2.39 -16.36
CA SER A 470 -11.77 3.83 -16.49
C SER A 470 -10.66 4.10 -17.49
N VAL A 471 -9.51 3.41 -17.39
CA VAL A 471 -8.39 3.52 -18.36
C VAL A 471 -8.87 3.21 -19.78
N ASP A 472 -9.53 2.07 -19.98
CA ASP A 472 -10.10 1.66 -21.28
C ASP A 472 -11.05 2.72 -21.86
N THR A 473 -11.91 3.30 -21.01
CA THR A 473 -12.86 4.34 -21.43
C THR A 473 -12.16 5.65 -21.79
N LEU A 474 -11.20 6.10 -20.97
CA LEU A 474 -10.44 7.34 -21.20
C LEU A 474 -9.59 7.27 -22.48
N VAL A 475 -8.90 6.16 -22.71
CA VAL A 475 -8.15 5.91 -23.96
C VAL A 475 -9.10 5.87 -25.16
N ARG A 476 -10.27 5.22 -25.05
CA ARG A 476 -11.26 5.14 -26.14
C ARG A 476 -11.85 6.51 -26.52
N ILE A 477 -11.90 7.46 -25.60
CA ILE A 477 -12.34 8.85 -25.88
C ILE A 477 -11.19 9.81 -26.19
N GLY A 478 -9.98 9.28 -26.44
CA GLY A 478 -8.85 10.03 -26.99
C GLY A 478 -7.82 10.54 -25.97
N MET A 479 -7.96 10.24 -24.68
CA MET A 479 -6.95 10.61 -23.69
C MET A 479 -5.66 9.80 -23.87
N PRO A 480 -4.48 10.43 -24.03
CA PRO A 480 -3.22 9.72 -24.12
C PRO A 480 -2.92 8.91 -22.86
N SER A 481 -2.45 7.68 -22.99
CA SER A 481 -2.18 6.78 -21.84
C SER A 481 -1.20 7.38 -20.81
N HIS A 482 -0.22 8.16 -21.25
CA HIS A 482 0.74 8.83 -20.37
C HIS A 482 0.12 9.96 -19.51
N ARG A 483 -1.10 10.43 -19.84
CA ARG A 483 -1.88 11.36 -19.02
C ARG A 483 -2.74 10.66 -17.96
N ILE A 484 -2.77 9.32 -17.93
CA ILE A 484 -3.62 8.53 -17.02
C ILE A 484 -2.74 7.93 -15.92
N ARG A 485 -2.76 8.53 -14.73
CA ARG A 485 -1.92 8.17 -13.57
C ARG A 485 -2.70 7.26 -12.59
N HIS A 486 -2.14 6.10 -12.26
CA HIS A 486 -2.69 5.18 -11.26
C HIS A 486 -1.63 4.24 -10.67
N ASP A 487 -1.75 3.86 -9.39
CA ASP A 487 -0.86 2.88 -8.75
C ASP A 487 -1.62 1.57 -8.47
N LEU A 488 -1.60 0.63 -9.41
CA LEU A 488 -2.35 -0.64 -9.32
C LEU A 488 -1.56 -1.70 -8.55
N VAL A 489 -2.10 -2.12 -7.40
CA VAL A 489 -1.45 -3.05 -6.45
C VAL A 489 -1.01 -4.41 -7.05
N ARG A 490 -1.58 -4.85 -8.18
CA ARG A 490 -1.12 -6.07 -8.88
C ARG A 490 0.18 -5.87 -9.66
N GLU A 491 0.42 -4.67 -10.17
CA GLU A 491 1.71 -4.27 -10.78
C GLU A 491 2.77 -4.04 -9.71
N LEU A 492 2.41 -3.54 -8.52
CA LEU A 492 3.34 -3.43 -7.37
C LEU A 492 3.87 -4.80 -6.90
N VAL A 493 2.99 -5.81 -6.88
CA VAL A 493 3.36 -7.22 -6.62
C VAL A 493 3.98 -7.89 -7.87
N ALA A 494 4.20 -7.14 -8.97
CA ALA A 494 5.14 -7.51 -10.04
C ALA A 494 6.49 -6.82 -9.87
N ALA A 495 6.53 -5.58 -9.38
CA ALA A 495 7.76 -4.84 -9.10
C ALA A 495 8.57 -5.46 -7.93
N GLY A 496 7.92 -5.93 -6.87
CA GLY A 496 8.58 -6.71 -5.79
C GLY A 496 8.17 -6.42 -4.35
N ASP A 497 7.06 -5.71 -4.11
CA ASP A 497 6.72 -5.11 -2.80
C ASP A 497 5.80 -5.98 -1.90
#